data_AF-A0A960XJK6-F1
#
_entry.id   AF-A0A960XJK6-F1
#
_cell.length_a   1.000
_cell.length_b   1.000
_cell.length_c   1.000
_cell.angle_alpha   90.00
_cell.angle_beta   90.00
_cell.angle_gamma   90.00
#
_symmetry.space_group_name_H-M   'P 1'
#
loop_
_entity.id
_entity.type
_entity.pdbx_description
1 polymer ?
#
loop_
_entity_poly.entity_id
_entity_poly.type
_entity_poly.pdbx_seq_one_letter_code
_entity_poly.pdbx_strand_id
1 'polypeptide(L)'
;MSKIIDIKAREILDSRGNPTIEADVTLESGAFGSACAPSGASTGSREALELRDGDKSRYLGKGVTRAVGNVNSNIRDLLLGRDASDQRGLDQAMIDLDGTENKEKLGANAILAVSLALAKAAAADQKK
;
A
#
# COMPACT_ATOMS: atom_id res chain seq x y z
N MET A 1 -8.93 -7.01 -19.30
CA MET A 1 -7.90 -5.98 -19.50
C MET A 1 -7.39 -5.59 -18.13
N SER A 2 -6.10 -5.74 -17.90
CA SER A 2 -5.50 -5.63 -16.56
C SER A 2 -5.12 -4.18 -16.18
N LYS A 3 -5.71 -3.19 -16.85
CA LYS A 3 -5.42 -1.77 -16.62
C LYS A 3 -5.99 -1.32 -15.27
N ILE A 4 -5.18 -0.65 -14.45
CA ILE A 4 -5.59 -0.13 -13.15
C ILE A 4 -6.47 1.11 -13.35
N ILE A 5 -7.67 1.10 -12.77
CA ILE A 5 -8.62 2.23 -12.87
C ILE A 5 -8.89 2.91 -11.52
N ASP A 6 -8.61 2.23 -10.41
CA ASP A 6 -8.71 2.85 -9.09
C ASP A 6 -7.80 2.16 -8.06
N ILE A 7 -7.28 2.98 -7.14
CA ILE A 7 -6.55 2.52 -5.95
C ILE A 7 -7.10 3.34 -4.77
N LYS A 8 -7.47 2.66 -3.69
CA LYS A 8 -7.98 3.30 -2.47
C LYS A 8 -7.41 2.62 -1.23
N ALA A 9 -6.93 3.40 -0.28
CA ALA A 9 -6.51 2.93 1.04
C ALA A 9 -7.37 3.49 2.16
N ARG A 10 -7.38 2.76 3.27
CA ARG A 10 -7.99 3.16 4.54
C ARG A 10 -7.21 2.64 5.72
N GLU A 11 -7.43 3.27 6.87
CA GLU A 11 -6.94 2.79 8.16
C GLU A 11 -7.90 1.72 8.70
N ILE A 12 -7.35 0.56 9.07
CA ILE A 12 -8.03 -0.55 9.75
C ILE A 12 -7.28 -0.90 11.04
N LEU A 13 -7.73 -1.92 11.79
CA LEU A 13 -7.04 -2.39 13.00
C LEU A 13 -6.37 -3.75 12.78
N ASP A 14 -5.14 -3.89 13.28
CA ASP A 14 -4.42 -5.16 13.36
C ASP A 14 -4.97 -6.05 14.50
N SER A 15 -4.46 -7.27 14.61
CA SER A 15 -4.88 -8.24 15.64
C SER A 15 -4.60 -7.80 17.08
N ARG A 16 -3.83 -6.73 17.30
CA ARG A 16 -3.53 -6.13 18.60
C ARG A 16 -4.31 -4.84 18.84
N GLY A 17 -5.25 -4.49 17.94
CA GLY A 17 -6.03 -3.27 18.01
C GLY A 17 -5.23 -2.00 17.69
N ASN A 18 -4.06 -2.11 17.05
CA ASN A 18 -3.32 -0.93 16.58
C ASN A 18 -3.71 -0.62 15.13
N PRO A 19 -3.69 0.65 14.71
CA PRO A 19 -3.94 0.99 13.32
C PRO A 19 -2.98 0.27 12.35
N THR A 20 -3.48 -0.12 11.20
CA THR A 20 -2.70 -0.52 10.03
C THR A 20 -3.42 -0.09 8.75
N ILE A 21 -2.77 -0.23 7.61
CA ILE A 21 -3.29 0.18 6.31
C ILE A 21 -3.83 -1.02 5.53
N GLU A 22 -4.97 -0.84 4.89
CA GLU A 22 -5.51 -1.71 3.85
C GLU A 22 -5.63 -0.92 2.55
N ALA A 23 -5.24 -1.53 1.43
CA ALA A 23 -5.36 -0.97 0.09
C ALA A 23 -6.18 -1.89 -0.81
N ASP A 24 -7.02 -1.26 -1.63
CA ASP A 24 -7.79 -1.87 -2.69
C ASP A 24 -7.29 -1.42 -4.06
N VAL A 25 -7.34 -2.33 -5.01
CA VAL A 25 -7.09 -2.07 -6.43
C VAL A 25 -8.27 -2.57 -7.24
N THR A 26 -8.78 -1.73 -8.13
CA THR A 26 -9.79 -2.11 -9.13
C THR A 26 -9.20 -1.99 -10.53
N LEU A 27 -9.40 -3.03 -11.34
CA LEU A 27 -8.99 -3.05 -12.75
C LEU A 27 -10.17 -2.74 -13.67
N GLU A 28 -9.87 -2.35 -14.91
CA GLU A 28 -10.86 -2.04 -15.95
C GLU A 28 -11.79 -3.22 -16.25
N SER A 29 -11.30 -4.45 -16.12
CA SER A 29 -12.13 -5.67 -16.21
C SER A 29 -13.13 -5.86 -15.06
N GLY A 30 -13.10 -4.99 -14.05
CA GLY A 30 -13.80 -5.16 -12.78
C GLY A 30 -13.18 -6.22 -11.88
N ALA A 31 -11.96 -6.71 -12.18
CA ALA A 31 -11.20 -7.51 -11.22
C ALA A 31 -10.76 -6.63 -10.03
N PHE A 32 -10.69 -7.25 -8.86
CA PHE A 32 -10.48 -6.55 -7.59
C PHE A 32 -9.48 -7.30 -6.73
N GLY A 33 -8.61 -6.55 -6.04
CA GLY A 33 -7.67 -7.09 -5.07
C GLY A 33 -7.58 -6.17 -3.86
N SER A 34 -7.53 -6.78 -2.66
CA SER A 34 -7.39 -6.05 -1.40
C SER A 34 -6.32 -6.70 -0.51
N ALA A 35 -5.48 -5.88 0.11
CA ALA A 35 -4.45 -6.36 1.01
C ALA A 35 -4.14 -5.34 2.11
N CYS A 36 -3.81 -5.85 3.29
CA CYS A 36 -3.33 -5.06 4.42
C CYS A 36 -1.86 -5.34 4.70
N ALA A 37 -1.17 -4.35 5.27
CA ALA A 37 0.20 -4.53 5.74
C ALA A 37 0.19 -5.06 7.20
N PRO A 38 0.92 -6.14 7.52
CA PRO A 38 1.13 -6.53 8.91
C PRO A 38 2.08 -5.53 9.59
N SER A 39 2.02 -5.44 10.92
CA SER A 39 2.96 -4.64 11.71
C SER A 39 3.64 -5.48 12.78
N GLY A 40 4.98 -5.50 12.77
CA GLY A 40 5.80 -6.17 13.76
C GLY A 40 5.90 -5.38 15.08
N ALA A 41 6.18 -6.06 16.20
CA ALA A 41 6.57 -5.39 17.45
C ALA A 41 8.08 -5.11 17.53
N SER A 42 8.90 -5.99 16.94
CA SER A 42 10.34 -5.84 16.83
C SER A 42 10.63 -5.11 15.53
N THR A 43 11.18 -3.90 15.62
CA THR A 43 11.62 -3.12 14.45
C THR A 43 13.14 -3.05 14.50
N GLY A 44 13.81 -3.93 13.75
CA GLY A 44 15.25 -3.80 13.55
C GLY A 44 15.56 -2.48 12.86
N SER A 45 16.63 -1.79 13.26
CA SER A 45 17.03 -0.50 12.68
C SER A 45 17.39 -0.53 11.19
N ARG A 46 17.46 -1.73 10.59
CA ARG A 46 17.75 -1.97 9.17
C ARG A 46 16.53 -2.48 8.39
N GLU A 47 15.36 -2.54 9.01
CA GLU A 47 14.12 -2.90 8.32
C GLU A 47 13.56 -1.71 7.54
N ALA A 48 12.73 -2.00 6.53
CA ALA A 48 11.98 -0.96 5.85
C ALA A 48 10.99 -0.28 6.84
N LEU A 49 10.84 1.03 6.74
CA LEU A 49 10.17 1.83 7.76
C LEU A 49 8.65 1.85 7.57
N GLU A 50 7.92 1.35 8.57
CA GLU A 50 6.49 1.57 8.68
C GLU A 50 6.21 3.05 9.03
N LEU A 51 5.41 3.73 8.20
CA LEU A 51 5.06 5.12 8.43
C LEU A 51 3.88 5.23 9.39
N ARG A 52 4.14 5.76 10.59
CA ARG A 52 3.17 6.05 11.66
C ARG A 52 2.92 7.54 11.80
N ASP A 53 1.77 7.98 12.25
CA ASP A 53 1.38 9.39 12.33
C ASP A 53 2.15 10.18 13.39
N GLY A 54 2.49 9.54 14.52
CA GLY A 54 3.16 10.20 15.66
C GLY A 54 2.26 11.11 16.51
N ASP A 55 1.00 11.31 16.10
CA ASP A 55 0.01 12.06 16.87
C ASP A 55 -0.44 11.27 18.11
N LYS A 56 0.08 11.64 19.29
CA LYS A 56 -0.23 10.97 20.56
C LYS A 56 -1.71 11.01 20.95
N SER A 57 -2.50 11.94 20.40
CA SER A 57 -3.93 12.02 20.66
C SER A 57 -4.73 10.91 19.96
N ARG A 58 -4.18 10.30 18.90
CA ARG A 58 -4.79 9.20 18.14
C ARG A 58 -3.98 7.93 18.26
N TYR A 59 -4.56 6.91 18.89
CA TYR A 59 -3.92 5.60 19.06
C TYR A 59 -2.49 5.68 19.64
N LEU A 60 -2.23 6.64 20.54
CA LEU A 60 -0.91 6.87 21.14
C LEU A 60 0.22 7.11 20.11
N GLY A 61 -0.10 7.74 18.97
CA GLY A 61 0.86 8.01 17.89
C GLY A 61 0.96 6.92 16.84
N LYS A 62 0.20 5.83 16.99
CA LYS A 62 0.25 4.67 16.08
C LYS A 62 -0.68 4.77 14.88
N GLY A 63 -1.39 5.88 14.67
CA GLY A 63 -2.17 6.11 13.45
C GLY A 63 -1.33 5.91 12.19
N VAL A 64 -1.98 5.64 11.05
CA VAL A 64 -1.34 5.45 9.74
C VAL A 64 -1.99 6.32 8.65
N THR A 65 -2.66 7.40 9.04
CA THR A 65 -3.34 8.30 8.09
C THR A 65 -2.40 8.94 7.09
N ARG A 66 -1.13 9.18 7.44
CA ARG A 66 -0.11 9.65 6.48
C ARG A 66 0.17 8.62 5.40
N ALA A 67 0.33 7.34 5.77
CA ALA A 67 0.52 6.24 4.82
C ALA A 67 -0.72 6.08 3.91
N VAL A 68 -1.92 6.18 4.48
CA VAL A 68 -3.18 6.17 3.72
C VAL A 68 -3.24 7.34 2.73
N GLY A 69 -2.85 8.54 3.16
CA GLY A 69 -2.76 9.72 2.31
C GLY A 69 -1.80 9.52 1.13
N ASN A 70 -0.62 8.93 1.38
CA ASN A 70 0.36 8.60 0.34
C ASN A 70 -0.20 7.62 -0.70
N VAL A 71 -0.98 6.63 -0.29
CA VAL A 71 -1.64 5.71 -1.24
C VAL A 71 -2.69 6.45 -2.06
N ASN A 72 -3.58 7.20 -1.41
CA ASN A 72 -4.72 7.86 -2.07
C ASN A 72 -4.34 9.05 -2.96
N SER A 73 -3.08 9.50 -2.91
CA SER A 73 -2.53 10.57 -3.74
C SER A 73 -1.37 10.04 -4.61
N ASN A 74 -0.13 10.17 -4.14
CA ASN A 74 1.08 9.95 -4.92
C ASN A 74 1.15 8.56 -5.58
N ILE A 75 0.84 7.48 -4.85
CA ILE A 75 0.89 6.12 -5.40
C ILE A 75 -0.25 5.88 -6.39
N ARG A 76 -1.46 6.34 -6.08
CA ARG A 76 -2.60 6.26 -6.99
C ARG A 76 -2.29 6.97 -8.31
N ASP A 77 -1.85 8.22 -8.25
CA ASP A 77 -1.55 9.02 -9.43
C ASP A 77 -0.43 8.40 -10.29
N LEU A 78 0.57 7.79 -9.64
CA LEU A 78 1.67 7.10 -10.32
C LEU A 78 1.19 5.87 -11.12
N LEU A 79 0.26 5.08 -10.55
CA LEU A 79 -0.06 3.74 -11.04
C LEU A 79 -1.35 3.68 -11.87
N LEU A 80 -2.22 4.68 -11.78
CA LEU A 80 -3.44 4.74 -12.60
C LEU A 80 -3.10 4.61 -14.09
N GLY A 81 -3.85 3.73 -14.76
CA GLY A 81 -3.69 3.45 -16.19
C GLY A 81 -2.53 2.53 -16.56
N ARG A 82 -1.73 2.05 -15.60
CA ARG A 82 -0.71 1.02 -15.83
C ARG A 82 -1.32 -0.39 -15.82
N ASP A 83 -0.56 -1.35 -16.34
CA ASP A 83 -0.94 -2.76 -16.40
C ASP A 83 -0.60 -3.45 -15.07
N ALA A 84 -1.62 -3.98 -14.36
CA ALA A 84 -1.48 -4.68 -13.09
C ALA A 84 -0.69 -6.00 -13.19
N SER A 85 -0.49 -6.55 -14.38
CA SER A 85 0.30 -7.77 -14.58
C SER A 85 1.81 -7.54 -14.53
N ASP A 86 2.28 -6.30 -14.70
CA ASP A 86 3.69 -5.91 -14.57
C ASP A 86 4.07 -5.64 -13.10
N GLN A 87 3.94 -6.66 -12.26
CA GLN A 87 4.20 -6.54 -10.82
C GLN A 87 5.57 -5.92 -10.53
N ARG A 88 6.62 -6.35 -11.25
CA ARG A 88 7.99 -5.87 -11.05
C ARG A 88 8.13 -4.40 -11.42
N GLY A 89 7.56 -3.97 -12.55
CA GLY A 89 7.61 -2.57 -12.96
C GLY A 89 6.82 -1.65 -12.03
N LEU A 90 5.67 -2.11 -11.52
CA LEU A 90 4.87 -1.36 -10.55
C LEU A 90 5.57 -1.22 -9.19
N ASP A 91 6.14 -2.30 -8.68
CA ASP A 91 6.91 -2.28 -7.43
C ASP A 91 8.14 -1.36 -7.54
N GLN A 92 8.88 -1.45 -8.65
CA GLN A 92 10.01 -0.57 -8.89
C GLN A 92 9.58 0.90 -9.00
N ALA A 93 8.47 1.19 -9.69
CA ALA A 93 7.96 2.56 -9.79
C ALA A 93 7.61 3.15 -8.41
N MET A 94 7.02 2.35 -7.50
CA MET A 94 6.74 2.81 -6.14
C MET A 94 8.02 3.02 -5.31
N ILE A 95 9.03 2.15 -5.48
CA ILE A 95 10.35 2.31 -4.85
C ILE A 95 11.03 3.59 -5.33
N ASP A 96 11.01 3.84 -6.64
CA ASP A 96 11.62 5.03 -7.24
C ASP A 96 10.90 6.32 -6.83
N LEU A 97 9.57 6.29 -6.72
CA LEU A 97 8.76 7.42 -6.25
C LEU A 97 9.08 7.78 -4.79
N ASP A 98 9.30 6.77 -3.96
CA ASP A 98 9.75 6.97 -2.58
C ASP A 98 11.15 7.59 -2.56
N GLY A 99 12.09 7.00 -3.30
CA GLY A 99 13.44 7.52 -3.48
C GLY A 99 14.37 7.36 -2.26
N THR A 100 13.94 6.64 -1.22
CA THR A 100 14.74 6.33 -0.03
C THR A 100 15.06 4.84 0.05
N GLU A 101 16.19 4.48 0.68
CA GLU A 101 16.62 3.09 0.81
C GLU A 101 15.62 2.25 1.65
N ASN A 102 15.06 2.87 2.68
CA ASN A 102 14.22 2.25 3.70
C ASN A 102 12.72 2.49 3.51
N LYS A 103 12.29 3.19 2.43
CA LYS A 103 10.88 3.48 2.13
C LYS A 103 10.21 4.44 3.12
N GLU A 104 10.97 5.36 3.73
CA GLU A 104 10.48 6.21 4.82
C GLU A 104 9.55 7.34 4.36
N LYS A 105 9.59 7.73 3.08
CA LYS A 105 8.82 8.86 2.55
C LYS A 105 7.36 8.48 2.30
N LEU A 106 7.13 7.37 1.58
CA LEU A 106 5.81 6.83 1.32
C LEU A 106 5.33 5.92 2.47
N GLY A 107 6.27 5.24 3.12
CA GLY A 107 6.01 4.20 4.11
C GLY A 107 6.04 2.80 3.48
N ALA A 108 6.84 1.90 4.05
CA ALA A 108 6.93 0.51 3.60
C ALA A 108 5.56 -0.20 3.68
N ASN A 109 4.74 0.14 4.67
CA ASN A 109 3.37 -0.33 4.83
C ASN A 109 2.45 0.11 3.67
N ALA A 110 2.58 1.34 3.18
CA ALA A 110 1.83 1.82 2.02
C ALA A 110 2.21 1.07 0.74
N ILE A 111 3.52 0.96 0.47
CA ILE A 111 4.04 0.27 -0.73
C ILE A 111 3.62 -1.21 -0.71
N LEU A 112 3.79 -1.90 0.43
CA LEU A 112 3.48 -3.31 0.53
C LEU A 112 1.98 -3.59 0.38
N ALA A 113 1.11 -2.78 1.00
CA ALA A 113 -0.33 -2.96 0.88
C ALA A 113 -0.80 -2.86 -0.59
N VAL A 114 -0.31 -1.84 -1.32
CA VAL A 114 -0.63 -1.68 -2.74
C VAL A 114 -0.02 -2.78 -3.60
N SER A 115 1.25 -3.14 -3.38
CA SER A 115 1.95 -4.22 -4.08
C SER A 115 1.19 -5.55 -4.02
N LEU A 116 0.72 -5.94 -2.82
CA LEU A 116 -0.04 -7.17 -2.64
C LEU A 116 -1.47 -7.07 -3.20
N ALA A 117 -2.11 -5.90 -3.12
CA ALA A 117 -3.44 -5.67 -3.70
C ALA A 117 -3.41 -5.77 -5.23
N LEU A 118 -2.36 -5.23 -5.88
CA LEU A 118 -2.11 -5.36 -7.32
C LEU A 118 -1.99 -6.83 -7.73
N ALA A 119 -1.13 -7.60 -7.05
CA ALA A 119 -0.94 -9.02 -7.33
C ALA A 119 -2.26 -9.81 -7.23
N LYS A 120 -3.07 -9.53 -6.20
CA LYS A 120 -4.40 -10.16 -6.04
C LYS A 120 -5.38 -9.76 -7.13
N ALA A 121 -5.40 -8.48 -7.51
CA ALA A 121 -6.26 -7.98 -8.58
C ALA A 121 -5.90 -8.61 -9.93
N ALA A 122 -4.60 -8.69 -10.26
CA ALA A 122 -4.11 -9.34 -11.46
C ALA A 122 -4.43 -10.85 -11.47
N ALA A 123 -4.27 -11.54 -10.33
CA ALA A 123 -4.66 -12.94 -10.21
C ALA A 123 -6.18 -13.16 -10.38
N ALA A 124 -7.00 -12.22 -9.92
CA ALA A 124 -8.45 -12.27 -10.12
C ALA A 124 -8.85 -12.00 -11.58
N ASP A 125 -8.09 -11.16 -12.30
CA ASP A 125 -8.30 -10.88 -13.72
C ASP A 125 -8.08 -12.12 -14.60
N GLN A 126 -7.08 -12.95 -14.27
CA GLN A 126 -6.77 -14.17 -15.03
C GLN A 126 -7.80 -15.31 -14.87
N LYS A 127 -8.71 -15.20 -13.89
CA LYS A 127 -9.77 -16.20 -13.67
C LYS A 127 -11.06 -15.92 -14.46
N LYS A 128 -11.12 -14.79 -15.17
CA LYS A 128 -12.24 -14.42 -16.05
C LYS A 128 -11.95 -14.84 -17.48
#